data_AF-A0A2V5VPM2-F1
#
_entry.id   AF-A0A2V5VPM2-F1
#
_cell.length_a   1.000
_cell.length_b   1.000
_cell.length_c   1.000
_cell.angle_alpha   90.00
_cell.angle_beta   90.00
_cell.angle_gamma   90.00
#
_symmetry.space_group_name_H-M   'P 1'
#
loop_
_entity.id
_entity.type
_entity.pdbx_description
1 polymer ?
#
loop_
_entity_poly.entity_id
_entity_poly.type
_entity_poly.pdbx_seq_one_letter_code
_entity_poly.pdbx_strand_id
1 'polypeptide(L)'
;VSERPASWYAELYKRDGLKGGHVIMLGPGNEAAARGALAAYPGGLHIGGGINRDNARAWLEAGASHVIVTSWVFRNGQFDFDRVRALAAVVGKERLVFDLSCRRRDKDYWVVTDHWQKFTEFKIDPRELNRLANFCAEFLVHAADVEGLCGGVDLELVDKLARWSPVPTTYAGGTRSLTDLEEVTRAGQGRIDLTIGSALDIFGGKGVRYADAVEFNRKLAAEK
;
A
#
# COMPACT_ATOMS: atom_id res chain seq x y z
N VAL A 1 -3.24 -9.84 17.96
CA VAL A 1 -4.40 -8.94 17.81
C VAL A 1 -4.18 -7.78 18.77
N SER A 2 -4.29 -6.53 18.32
CA SER A 2 -4.09 -5.37 19.19
C SER A 2 -5.30 -5.11 20.08
N GLU A 3 -5.07 -4.56 21.29
CA GLU A 3 -6.10 -4.12 22.22
C GLU A 3 -6.66 -2.71 21.91
N ARG A 4 -6.04 -1.97 20.98
CA ARG A 4 -6.47 -0.60 20.62
C ARG A 4 -7.42 -0.62 19.42
N PRO A 5 -8.47 0.22 19.40
CA PRO A 5 -9.33 0.36 18.22
C PRO A 5 -8.58 1.04 17.07
N ALA A 6 -9.04 0.82 15.83
CA ALA A 6 -8.43 1.41 14.63
C ALA A 6 -8.37 2.95 14.67
N SER A 7 -9.36 3.61 15.28
CA SER A 7 -9.38 5.06 15.47
C SER A 7 -8.22 5.59 16.30
N TRP A 8 -7.77 4.84 17.32
CA TRP A 8 -6.65 5.25 18.16
C TRP A 8 -5.35 5.36 17.34
N TYR A 9 -5.13 4.45 16.39
CA TYR A 9 -4.00 4.51 15.47
C TYR A 9 -4.09 5.68 14.50
N ALA A 10 -5.30 5.96 13.98
CA ALA A 10 -5.52 7.11 13.12
C ALA A 10 -5.24 8.44 13.86
N GLU A 11 -5.65 8.57 15.12
CA GLU A 11 -5.35 9.73 15.96
C GLU A 11 -3.84 9.87 16.23
N LEU A 12 -3.17 8.74 16.49
CA LEU A 12 -1.72 8.70 16.67
C LEU A 12 -0.99 9.21 15.41
N TYR A 13 -1.33 8.67 14.24
CA TYR A 13 -0.75 9.09 12.97
C TYR A 13 -1.05 10.55 12.65
N LYS A 14 -2.26 11.03 12.98
CA LYS A 14 -2.66 12.44 12.83
C LYS A 14 -1.81 13.37 13.69
N ARG A 15 -1.62 13.02 14.97
CA ARG A 15 -0.80 13.80 15.89
C ARG A 15 0.63 13.95 15.37
N ASP A 16 1.17 12.89 14.76
CA ASP A 16 2.54 12.89 14.24
C ASP A 16 2.65 13.35 12.78
N GLY A 17 1.53 13.74 12.15
CA GLY A 17 1.48 14.29 10.80
C GLY A 17 1.71 13.28 9.67
N LEU A 18 1.61 11.98 9.96
CA LEU A 18 1.83 10.91 8.98
C LEU A 18 0.61 10.81 8.04
N LYS A 19 0.80 10.98 6.74
CA LYS A 19 -0.25 10.81 5.72
C LYS A 19 0.03 9.60 4.86
N GLY A 20 -1.00 9.12 4.16
CA GLY A 20 -0.88 7.98 3.24
C GLY A 20 -0.93 6.62 3.92
N GLY A 21 -1.11 6.57 5.25
CA GLY A 21 -1.28 5.30 5.96
C GLY A 21 -2.49 4.50 5.46
N HIS A 22 -2.36 3.18 5.39
CA HIS A 22 -3.37 2.29 4.81
C HIS A 22 -4.24 1.62 5.87
N VAL A 23 -5.55 1.84 5.81
CA VAL A 23 -6.55 1.02 6.51
C VAL A 23 -6.97 -0.10 5.57
N ILE A 24 -6.67 -1.36 5.89
CA ILE A 24 -6.99 -2.51 5.01
C ILE A 24 -8.04 -3.40 5.70
N MET A 25 -9.21 -3.53 5.08
CA MET A 25 -10.27 -4.42 5.53
C MET A 25 -9.99 -5.85 5.05
N LEU A 26 -9.74 -6.76 5.99
CA LEU A 26 -9.49 -8.19 5.72
C LEU A 26 -10.75 -9.00 5.99
N GLY A 27 -11.61 -9.12 4.97
CA GLY A 27 -12.89 -9.83 5.06
C GLY A 27 -14.06 -8.96 5.58
N PRO A 28 -15.25 -9.56 5.72
CA PRO A 28 -16.47 -8.85 6.11
C PRO A 28 -16.46 -8.42 7.58
N GLY A 29 -17.23 -7.38 7.92
CA GLY A 29 -17.44 -6.94 9.31
C GLY A 29 -16.43 -5.91 9.82
N ASN A 30 -15.52 -5.44 8.95
CA ASN A 30 -14.51 -4.44 9.29
C ASN A 30 -14.97 -3.00 9.04
N GLU A 31 -16.15 -2.80 8.46
CA GLU A 31 -16.60 -1.52 7.93
C GLU A 31 -16.75 -0.45 9.02
N ALA A 32 -17.29 -0.82 10.18
CA ALA A 32 -17.46 0.11 11.30
C ALA A 32 -16.10 0.58 11.85
N ALA A 33 -15.14 -0.33 12.01
CA ALA A 33 -13.80 0.00 12.48
C ALA A 33 -13.05 0.88 11.47
N ALA A 34 -13.16 0.55 10.17
CA ALA A 34 -12.58 1.35 9.10
C ALA A 34 -13.14 2.78 9.09
N ARG A 35 -14.48 2.94 9.16
CA ARG A 35 -15.11 4.27 9.25
C ARG A 35 -14.65 5.04 10.48
N GLY A 36 -14.49 4.38 11.62
CA GLY A 36 -13.94 5.00 12.83
C GLY A 36 -12.52 5.54 12.65
N ALA A 37 -11.64 4.80 11.96
CA ALA A 37 -10.29 5.26 11.64
C ALA A 37 -10.30 6.46 10.68
N LEU A 38 -11.10 6.41 9.62
CA LEU A 38 -11.20 7.49 8.64
C LEU A 38 -11.78 8.78 9.26
N ALA A 39 -12.78 8.66 10.12
CA ALA A 39 -13.37 9.80 10.83
C ALA A 39 -12.40 10.46 11.82
N ALA A 40 -11.51 9.68 12.43
CA ALA A 40 -10.48 10.19 13.34
C ALA A 40 -9.41 11.04 12.62
N TYR A 41 -9.08 10.68 11.37
CA TYR A 41 -8.14 11.41 10.53
C TYR A 41 -8.65 11.66 9.10
N PRO A 42 -9.64 12.56 8.93
CA PRO A 42 -10.21 12.85 7.61
C PRO A 42 -9.15 13.38 6.65
N GLY A 43 -9.06 12.77 5.47
CA GLY A 43 -8.07 13.08 4.44
C GLY A 43 -6.64 12.62 4.76
N GLY A 44 -6.43 11.89 5.86
CA GLY A 44 -5.11 11.41 6.26
C GLY A 44 -4.76 10.02 5.73
N LEU A 45 -5.77 9.14 5.61
CA LEU A 45 -5.58 7.70 5.39
C LEU A 45 -6.21 7.20 4.10
N HIS A 46 -5.61 6.16 3.53
CA HIS A 46 -6.15 5.38 2.43
C HIS A 46 -6.99 4.22 2.96
N ILE A 47 -7.94 3.72 2.16
CA ILE A 47 -8.79 2.59 2.52
C ILE A 47 -8.78 1.51 1.43
N GLY A 48 -8.48 0.27 1.81
CA GLY A 48 -8.48 -0.90 0.94
C GLY A 48 -9.31 -2.06 1.50
N GLY A 49 -9.51 -3.09 0.68
CA GLY A 49 -10.30 -4.27 1.00
C GLY A 49 -11.72 -4.20 0.43
N GLY A 50 -12.03 -5.03 -0.57
CA GLY A 50 -13.37 -5.08 -1.17
C GLY A 50 -13.80 -3.82 -1.92
N ILE A 51 -12.88 -2.89 -2.21
CA ILE A 51 -13.17 -1.66 -2.96
C ILE A 51 -13.58 -1.99 -4.40
N ASN A 52 -14.66 -1.38 -4.84
CA ASN A 52 -15.19 -1.47 -6.20
C ASN A 52 -15.91 -0.16 -6.58
N ARG A 53 -16.37 -0.06 -7.83
CA ARG A 53 -17.03 1.15 -8.33
C ARG A 53 -18.27 1.57 -7.54
N ASP A 54 -18.98 0.61 -6.93
CA ASP A 54 -20.27 0.83 -6.30
C ASP A 54 -20.10 1.34 -4.85
N ASN A 55 -18.97 1.03 -4.19
CA ASN A 55 -18.70 1.46 -2.80
C ASN A 55 -17.62 2.54 -2.65
N ALA A 56 -16.76 2.77 -3.65
CA ALA A 56 -15.60 3.63 -3.52
C ALA A 56 -15.94 5.07 -3.10
N ARG A 57 -17.03 5.64 -3.65
CA ARG A 57 -17.46 7.01 -3.31
C ARG A 57 -17.83 7.16 -1.83
N ALA A 58 -18.57 6.19 -1.28
CA ALA A 58 -18.99 6.20 0.11
C ALA A 58 -17.82 6.11 1.10
N TRP A 59 -16.68 5.58 0.66
CA TRP A 59 -15.44 5.53 1.45
C TRP A 59 -14.67 6.86 1.43
N LEU A 60 -14.63 7.53 0.28
CA LEU A 60 -14.08 8.89 0.18
C LEU A 60 -14.90 9.88 1.02
N GLU A 61 -16.24 9.78 0.95
CA GLU A 61 -17.16 10.59 1.77
C GLU A 61 -17.02 10.31 3.27
N ALA A 62 -16.58 9.11 3.64
CA ALA A 62 -16.29 8.73 5.03
C ALA A 62 -14.96 9.27 5.56
N GLY A 63 -14.19 9.99 4.73
CA GLY A 63 -12.95 10.66 5.14
C GLY A 63 -11.67 10.01 4.62
N ALA A 64 -11.73 8.98 3.78
CA ALA A 64 -10.53 8.49 3.10
C ALA A 64 -9.98 9.52 2.12
N SER A 65 -8.66 9.71 2.08
CA SER A 65 -8.03 10.52 1.04
C SER A 65 -8.00 9.78 -0.30
N HIS A 66 -7.70 8.48 -0.26
CA HIS A 66 -7.65 7.60 -1.42
C HIS A 66 -8.35 6.27 -1.14
N VAL A 67 -8.78 5.60 -2.21
CA VAL A 67 -9.22 4.20 -2.16
C VAL A 67 -8.20 3.30 -2.85
N ILE A 68 -7.95 2.14 -2.25
CA ILE A 68 -7.01 1.12 -2.72
C ILE A 68 -7.81 -0.03 -3.32
N VAL A 69 -7.63 -0.29 -4.61
CA VAL A 69 -8.25 -1.42 -5.30
C VAL A 69 -7.25 -2.54 -5.55
N THR A 70 -7.68 -3.76 -5.25
CA THR A 70 -6.89 -4.99 -5.36
C THR A 70 -7.43 -5.88 -6.49
N SER A 71 -8.06 -7.01 -6.16
CA SER A 71 -8.49 -8.04 -7.09
C SER A 71 -9.67 -7.65 -7.99
N TRP A 72 -10.45 -6.62 -7.63
CA TRP A 72 -11.66 -6.27 -8.39
C TRP A 72 -11.37 -5.84 -9.84
N VAL A 73 -10.20 -5.25 -10.11
CA VAL A 73 -9.77 -4.86 -11.46
C VAL A 73 -9.14 -6.00 -12.26
N PHE A 74 -9.11 -7.21 -11.72
CA PHE A 74 -8.67 -8.40 -12.43
C PHE A 74 -9.85 -9.27 -12.85
N ARG A 75 -9.77 -9.82 -14.06
CA ARG A 75 -10.70 -10.83 -14.56
C ARG A 75 -9.92 -11.85 -15.38
N ASN A 76 -10.12 -13.14 -15.09
CA ASN A 76 -9.45 -14.25 -15.79
C ASN A 76 -7.91 -14.12 -15.81
N GLY A 77 -7.31 -13.54 -14.77
CA GLY A 77 -5.85 -13.35 -14.70
C GLY A 77 -5.32 -12.19 -15.53
N GLN A 78 -6.19 -11.32 -16.06
CA GLN A 78 -5.81 -10.11 -16.78
C GLN A 78 -6.38 -8.88 -16.08
N PHE A 79 -5.72 -7.74 -16.27
CA PHE A 79 -6.28 -6.44 -15.91
C PHE A 79 -7.49 -6.13 -16.81
N ASP A 80 -8.65 -5.99 -16.20
CA ASP A 80 -9.87 -5.57 -16.87
C ASP A 80 -9.90 -4.04 -16.96
N PHE A 81 -9.43 -3.51 -18.10
CA PHE A 81 -9.33 -2.08 -18.30
C PHE A 81 -10.70 -1.37 -18.37
N ASP A 82 -11.79 -2.08 -18.64
CA ASP A 82 -13.14 -1.51 -18.55
C ASP A 82 -13.50 -1.25 -17.08
N ARG A 83 -13.17 -2.18 -16.18
CA ARG A 83 -13.31 -1.96 -14.74
C ARG A 83 -12.41 -0.85 -14.22
N VAL A 84 -11.15 -0.81 -14.67
CA VAL A 84 -10.22 0.29 -14.32
C VAL A 84 -10.81 1.64 -14.71
N ARG A 85 -11.27 1.80 -15.97
CA ARG A 85 -11.89 3.04 -16.45
C ARG A 85 -13.14 3.38 -15.66
N ALA A 86 -14.01 2.40 -15.39
CA ALA A 86 -15.24 2.61 -14.63
C ALA A 86 -14.96 3.11 -13.21
N LEU A 87 -13.98 2.52 -12.52
CA LEU A 87 -13.61 2.95 -11.18
C LEU A 87 -12.92 4.31 -11.18
N ALA A 88 -11.99 4.55 -12.10
CA ALA A 88 -11.31 5.84 -12.24
C ALA A 88 -12.30 6.97 -12.54
N ALA A 89 -13.36 6.73 -13.32
CA ALA A 89 -14.41 7.71 -13.58
C ALA A 89 -15.21 8.09 -12.31
N VAL A 90 -15.38 7.16 -11.37
CA VAL A 90 -16.12 7.40 -10.11
C VAL A 90 -15.25 8.11 -9.07
N VAL A 91 -13.99 7.70 -8.96
CA VAL A 91 -13.04 8.11 -7.90
C VAL A 91 -12.23 9.35 -8.29
N GLY A 92 -11.83 9.43 -9.56
CA GLY A 92 -10.81 10.33 -10.07
C GLY A 92 -9.40 9.75 -9.89
N LYS A 93 -8.53 9.95 -10.89
CA LYS A 93 -7.13 9.47 -10.88
C LYS A 93 -6.40 9.84 -9.59
N GLU A 94 -6.54 11.10 -9.17
CA GLU A 94 -5.84 11.69 -8.02
C GLU A 94 -6.18 11.05 -6.67
N ARG A 95 -7.14 10.11 -6.60
CA ARG A 95 -7.56 9.44 -5.37
C ARG A 95 -7.63 7.92 -5.48
N LEU A 96 -7.13 7.36 -6.58
CA LEU A 96 -7.12 5.92 -6.82
C LEU A 96 -5.71 5.36 -6.62
N VAL A 97 -5.60 4.27 -5.87
CA VAL A 97 -4.36 3.51 -5.65
C VAL A 97 -4.58 2.09 -6.16
N PHE A 98 -3.65 1.55 -6.93
CA PHE A 98 -3.65 0.12 -7.27
C PHE A 98 -2.74 -0.65 -6.33
N ASP A 99 -3.31 -1.65 -5.65
CA ASP A 99 -2.54 -2.65 -4.91
C ASP A 99 -2.17 -3.80 -5.86
N LEU A 100 -0.87 -3.87 -6.14
CA LEU A 100 -0.23 -4.84 -7.01
C LEU A 100 0.53 -5.85 -6.16
N SER A 101 -0.20 -6.78 -5.56
CA SER A 101 0.39 -7.93 -4.89
C SER A 101 1.15 -8.80 -5.89
N CYS A 102 2.46 -8.97 -5.74
CA CYS A 102 3.30 -9.65 -6.70
C CYS A 102 4.19 -10.74 -6.08
N ARG A 103 4.57 -11.71 -6.91
CA ARG A 103 5.53 -12.78 -6.61
C ARG A 103 6.58 -12.88 -7.70
N ARG A 104 7.77 -13.33 -7.32
CA ARG A 104 8.86 -13.58 -8.26
C ARG A 104 8.63 -14.91 -8.97
N ARG A 105 8.71 -14.89 -10.29
CA ARG A 105 8.77 -16.08 -11.16
C ARG A 105 9.95 -15.90 -12.10
N ASP A 106 10.95 -16.77 -11.92
CA ASP A 106 12.26 -16.65 -12.56
C ASP A 106 12.96 -15.33 -12.23
N LYS A 107 13.20 -14.46 -13.22
CA LYS A 107 13.86 -13.15 -13.06
C LYS A 107 12.88 -11.98 -12.97
N ASP A 108 11.59 -12.28 -13.06
CA ASP A 108 10.51 -11.32 -13.24
C ASP A 108 9.52 -11.35 -12.07
N TYR A 109 8.82 -10.23 -11.89
CA TYR A 109 7.77 -10.08 -10.88
C TYR A 109 6.43 -10.02 -11.57
N TRP A 110 5.47 -10.79 -11.06
CA TRP A 110 4.15 -10.94 -11.65
C TRP A 110 3.09 -10.70 -10.59
N VAL A 111 2.02 -10.00 -10.96
CA VAL A 111 0.90 -9.82 -10.04
C VAL A 111 0.22 -11.16 -9.81
N VAL A 112 -0.14 -11.40 -8.55
CA VAL A 112 -0.85 -12.58 -8.09
C VAL A 112 -2.16 -12.17 -7.44
N THR A 113 -3.15 -13.03 -7.58
CA THR A 113 -4.51 -12.87 -7.03
C THR A 113 -4.89 -14.12 -6.25
N ASP A 114 -6.08 -14.11 -5.65
CA ASP A 114 -6.63 -15.24 -4.88
C ASP A 114 -5.68 -15.69 -3.76
N HIS A 115 -5.48 -14.81 -2.76
CA HIS A 115 -4.56 -15.04 -1.65
C HIS A 115 -3.14 -15.45 -2.09
N TRP A 116 -2.64 -14.79 -3.14
CA TRP A 116 -1.30 -14.99 -3.72
C TRP A 116 -1.07 -16.35 -4.39
N GLN A 117 -2.14 -17.13 -4.61
CA GLN A 117 -2.08 -18.47 -5.18
C GLN A 117 -2.06 -18.45 -6.72
N LYS A 118 -2.72 -17.47 -7.35
CA LYS A 118 -2.92 -17.44 -8.81
C LYS A 118 -2.12 -16.32 -9.47
N PHE A 119 -1.12 -16.69 -10.26
CA PHE A 119 -0.42 -15.77 -11.15
C PHE A 119 -1.36 -15.19 -12.21
N THR A 120 -1.19 -13.90 -12.45
CA THR A 120 -1.81 -13.16 -13.56
C THR A 120 -0.83 -13.05 -14.73
N GLU A 121 -1.29 -12.52 -15.85
CA GLU A 121 -0.45 -12.16 -16.99
C GLU A 121 0.14 -10.75 -16.85
N PHE A 122 -0.16 -10.04 -15.76
CA PHE A 122 0.36 -8.70 -15.53
C PHE A 122 1.73 -8.75 -14.87
N LYS A 123 2.75 -8.38 -15.64
CA LYS A 123 4.13 -8.27 -15.19
C LYS A 123 4.37 -6.89 -14.57
N ILE A 124 5.12 -6.85 -13.47
CA ILE A 124 5.65 -5.59 -12.93
C ILE A 124 6.83 -5.18 -13.80
N ASP A 125 6.59 -4.28 -14.75
CA ASP A 125 7.60 -3.73 -15.66
C ASP A 125 7.27 -2.28 -16.05
N PRO A 126 8.21 -1.53 -16.67
CA PRO A 126 7.98 -0.13 -17.03
C PRO A 126 6.76 0.08 -17.92
N ARG A 127 6.48 -0.82 -18.86
CA ARG A 127 5.41 -0.62 -19.85
C ARG A 127 4.05 -0.70 -19.16
N GLU A 128 3.84 -1.75 -18.37
CA GLU A 128 2.57 -1.96 -17.70
C GLU A 128 2.33 -0.95 -16.57
N LEU A 129 3.38 -0.57 -15.82
CA LEU A 129 3.30 0.50 -14.82
C LEU A 129 2.95 1.85 -15.47
N ASN A 130 3.59 2.22 -16.59
CA ASN A 130 3.26 3.45 -17.31
C ASN A 130 1.82 3.45 -17.82
N ARG A 131 1.34 2.30 -18.32
CA ARG A 131 -0.04 2.17 -18.77
C ARG A 131 -1.03 2.39 -17.63
N LEU A 132 -0.79 1.76 -16.48
CA LEU A 132 -1.70 1.80 -15.33
C LEU A 132 -1.67 3.15 -14.59
N ALA A 133 -0.52 3.82 -14.58
CA ALA A 133 -0.32 5.14 -13.98
C ALA A 133 -1.17 6.26 -14.61
N ASN A 134 -1.79 6.02 -15.77
CA ASN A 134 -2.78 6.94 -16.33
C ASN A 134 -4.09 6.97 -15.52
N PHE A 135 -4.31 6.00 -14.63
CA PHE A 135 -5.58 5.81 -13.92
C PHE A 135 -5.47 5.95 -12.40
N CYS A 136 -4.26 6.03 -11.83
CA CYS A 136 -4.03 6.16 -10.39
C CYS A 136 -3.09 7.31 -10.04
N ALA A 137 -3.13 7.68 -8.75
CA ALA A 137 -2.20 8.60 -8.13
C ALA A 137 -0.95 7.88 -7.59
N GLU A 138 -1.07 6.60 -7.24
CA GLU A 138 -0.03 5.84 -6.55
C GLU A 138 -0.15 4.33 -6.84
N PHE A 139 0.96 3.62 -6.71
CA PHE A 139 0.99 2.16 -6.58
C PHE A 139 1.32 1.72 -5.17
N LEU A 140 0.58 0.73 -4.68
CA LEU A 140 0.94 -0.04 -3.49
C LEU A 140 1.41 -1.41 -3.94
N VAL A 141 2.70 -1.71 -3.82
CA VAL A 141 3.28 -2.98 -4.29
C VAL A 141 3.54 -3.89 -3.10
N HIS A 142 2.78 -4.98 -3.03
CA HIS A 142 2.87 -5.96 -1.96
C HIS A 142 3.70 -7.18 -2.39
N ALA A 143 4.85 -7.41 -1.77
CA ALA A 143 5.73 -8.55 -2.08
C ALA A 143 5.31 -9.80 -1.27
N ALA A 144 4.48 -10.65 -1.88
CA ALA A 144 3.85 -11.78 -1.20
C ALA A 144 4.81 -12.94 -0.86
N ASP A 145 5.93 -13.10 -1.58
CA ASP A 145 6.93 -14.14 -1.27
C ASP A 145 7.69 -13.86 0.05
N VAL A 146 7.58 -12.64 0.57
CA VAL A 146 8.30 -12.19 1.77
C VAL A 146 7.39 -12.15 3.01
N GLU A 147 6.08 -12.07 2.81
CA GLU A 147 5.09 -12.00 3.88
C GLU A 147 4.95 -13.37 4.57
N GLY A 148 5.34 -13.46 5.85
CA GLY A 148 5.25 -14.68 6.66
C GLY A 148 6.45 -15.64 6.57
N LEU A 149 7.38 -15.45 5.62
CA LEU A 149 8.56 -16.32 5.44
C LEU A 149 9.87 -15.74 6.01
N CYS A 150 9.84 -14.62 6.73
CA CYS A 150 11.03 -14.09 7.41
C CYS A 150 12.23 -13.87 6.44
N GLY A 151 11.96 -13.45 5.19
CA GLY A 151 12.98 -13.26 4.15
C GLY A 151 13.68 -11.90 4.14
N GLY A 152 13.13 -10.89 4.82
CA GLY A 152 13.61 -9.49 4.71
C GLY A 152 13.15 -8.81 3.42
N VAL A 153 13.36 -7.51 3.29
CA VAL A 153 12.85 -6.73 2.13
C VAL A 153 13.48 -7.18 0.80
N ASP A 154 12.67 -7.26 -0.26
CA ASP A 154 13.16 -7.51 -1.62
C ASP A 154 13.74 -6.23 -2.24
N LEU A 155 15.02 -5.95 -1.96
CA LEU A 155 15.72 -4.76 -2.45
C LEU A 155 15.87 -4.72 -3.97
N GLU A 156 15.84 -5.87 -4.66
CA GLU A 156 15.88 -5.92 -6.12
C GLU A 156 14.58 -5.38 -6.71
N LEU A 157 13.43 -5.78 -6.14
CA LEU A 157 12.13 -5.23 -6.52
C LEU A 157 12.05 -3.74 -6.21
N VAL A 158 12.52 -3.29 -5.04
CA VAL A 158 12.52 -1.87 -4.67
C VAL A 158 13.31 -1.01 -5.68
N ASP A 159 14.54 -1.43 -6.04
CA ASP A 159 15.34 -0.72 -7.05
C ASP A 159 14.69 -0.73 -8.45
N LYS A 160 14.06 -1.84 -8.83
CA LYS A 160 13.27 -1.91 -10.08
C LYS A 160 12.11 -0.92 -10.05
N LEU A 161 11.31 -0.88 -8.98
CA LEU A 161 10.19 0.04 -8.83
C LEU A 161 10.63 1.51 -8.88
N ALA A 162 11.74 1.86 -8.21
CA ALA A 162 12.28 3.21 -8.22
C ALA A 162 12.62 3.70 -9.64
N ARG A 163 13.11 2.79 -10.49
CA ARG A 163 13.45 3.08 -11.89
C ARG A 163 12.24 3.07 -12.81
N TRP A 164 11.25 2.22 -12.54
CA TRP A 164 10.18 1.91 -13.49
C TRP A 164 8.88 2.67 -13.23
N SER A 165 8.61 3.04 -11.98
CA SER A 165 7.36 3.66 -11.61
C SER A 165 7.32 5.16 -11.97
N PRO A 166 6.31 5.60 -12.73
CA PRO A 166 6.13 7.03 -13.07
C PRO A 166 5.34 7.82 -12.01
N VAL A 167 4.77 7.15 -11.00
CA VAL A 167 3.97 7.75 -9.93
C VAL A 167 4.53 7.36 -8.56
N PRO A 168 4.16 8.05 -7.47
CA PRO A 168 4.45 7.59 -6.11
C PRO A 168 4.21 6.10 -5.94
N THR A 169 5.08 5.43 -5.20
CA THR A 169 4.98 3.99 -5.00
C THR A 169 5.39 3.63 -3.60
N THR A 170 4.48 2.95 -2.91
CA THR A 170 4.70 2.40 -1.58
C THR A 170 4.94 0.90 -1.70
N TYR A 171 6.05 0.42 -1.16
CA TYR A 171 6.34 -1.00 -1.04
C TYR A 171 5.84 -1.52 0.33
N ALA A 172 5.20 -2.68 0.36
CA ALA A 172 4.94 -3.42 1.59
C ALA A 172 5.38 -4.88 1.48
N GLY A 173 6.10 -5.36 2.50
CA GLY A 173 6.48 -6.76 2.62
C GLY A 173 7.82 -6.96 3.29
N GLY A 174 7.83 -7.62 4.45
CA GLY A 174 9.08 -8.13 5.05
C GLY A 174 9.90 -7.16 5.86
N THR A 175 9.38 -5.98 6.22
CA THR A 175 10.09 -5.05 7.12
C THR A 175 10.21 -5.63 8.52
N ARG A 176 11.40 -5.59 9.11
CA ARG A 176 11.72 -6.20 10.40
C ARG A 176 12.48 -5.27 11.33
N SER A 177 13.10 -4.23 10.80
CA SER A 177 14.01 -3.36 11.53
C SER A 177 14.02 -1.95 10.94
N LEU A 178 14.59 -1.01 11.68
CA LEU A 178 14.82 0.35 11.18
C LEU A 178 15.85 0.35 10.03
N THR A 179 16.78 -0.60 10.02
CA THR A 179 17.74 -0.79 8.93
C THR A 179 17.05 -1.09 7.60
N ASP A 180 15.95 -1.84 7.60
CA ASP A 180 15.17 -2.07 6.37
C ASP A 180 14.64 -0.73 5.79
N LEU A 181 14.28 0.24 6.63
CA LEU A 181 13.83 1.56 6.20
C LEU A 181 14.98 2.35 5.53
N GLU A 182 16.19 2.26 6.09
CA GLU A 182 17.40 2.84 5.49
C GLU A 182 17.75 2.18 4.15
N GLU A 183 17.70 0.84 4.09
CA GLU A 183 18.02 0.07 2.89
C GLU A 183 17.02 0.31 1.76
N VAL A 184 15.72 0.38 2.08
CA VAL A 184 14.67 0.73 1.11
C VAL A 184 14.83 2.17 0.65
N THR A 185 15.14 3.12 1.53
CA THR A 185 15.39 4.50 1.13
C THR A 185 16.54 4.59 0.13
N ARG A 186 17.63 3.85 0.38
CA ARG A 186 18.81 3.79 -0.50
C ARG A 186 18.51 3.08 -1.83
N ALA A 187 17.99 1.85 -1.80
CA ALA A 187 17.67 1.07 -3.00
C ALA A 187 16.56 1.73 -3.83
N GLY A 188 15.60 2.34 -3.13
CA GLY A 188 14.49 3.10 -3.69
C GLY A 188 14.88 4.49 -4.18
N GLN A 189 16.13 4.91 -3.99
CA GLN A 189 16.66 6.22 -4.41
C GLN A 189 15.84 7.39 -3.85
N GLY A 190 15.29 7.23 -2.64
CA GLY A 190 14.39 8.19 -1.98
C GLY A 190 13.01 8.36 -2.65
N ARG A 191 12.66 7.50 -3.61
CA ARG A 191 11.40 7.55 -4.40
C ARG A 191 10.36 6.51 -3.97
N ILE A 192 10.77 5.49 -3.21
CA ILE A 192 9.89 4.39 -2.78
C ILE A 192 9.65 4.53 -1.28
N ASP A 193 8.38 4.62 -0.90
CA ASP A 193 7.96 4.62 0.49
C ASP A 193 7.87 3.18 1.03
N LEU A 194 8.05 3.00 2.33
CA LEU A 194 8.00 1.68 2.99
C LEU A 194 6.83 1.60 3.97
N THR A 195 5.96 0.61 3.80
CA THR A 195 4.94 0.25 4.80
C THR A 195 5.55 -0.60 5.91
N ILE A 196 5.36 -0.19 7.16
CA ILE A 196 5.72 -0.97 8.35
C ILE A 196 4.45 -1.29 9.15
N GLY A 197 4.13 -2.58 9.26
CA GLY A 197 2.98 -3.08 10.02
C GLY A 197 3.42 -3.77 11.31
N SER A 198 3.26 -5.09 11.37
CA SER A 198 3.46 -5.94 12.56
C SER A 198 4.82 -5.84 13.25
N ALA A 199 5.86 -5.31 12.59
CA ALA A 199 7.16 -5.08 13.21
C ALA A 199 7.17 -3.92 14.22
N LEU A 200 6.20 -3.00 14.14
CA LEU A 200 6.11 -1.85 15.04
C LEU A 200 5.66 -2.25 16.45
N ASP A 201 6.30 -1.65 17.45
CA ASP A 201 5.96 -1.78 18.87
C ASP A 201 4.52 -1.41 19.21
N ILE A 202 3.94 -0.41 18.53
CA ILE A 202 2.51 -0.04 18.69
C ILE A 202 1.54 -1.16 18.28
N PHE A 203 1.99 -2.14 17.50
CA PHE A 203 1.24 -3.35 17.14
C PHE A 203 1.69 -4.61 17.90
N GLY A 204 2.57 -4.46 18.89
CA GLY A 204 3.16 -5.57 19.67
C GLY A 204 4.42 -6.18 19.05
N GLY A 205 4.93 -5.60 17.96
CA GLY A 205 6.21 -5.94 17.36
C GLY A 205 7.40 -5.53 18.22
N LYS A 206 8.58 -6.03 17.87
CA LYS A 206 9.86 -5.68 18.52
C LYS A 206 10.93 -5.22 17.54
N GLY A 207 10.56 -5.12 16.26
CA GLY A 207 11.49 -4.86 15.18
C GLY A 207 11.81 -3.38 15.02
N VAL A 208 10.78 -2.54 15.15
CA VAL A 208 10.87 -1.09 14.95
C VAL A 208 10.10 -0.39 16.05
N ARG A 209 10.71 0.59 16.72
CA ARG A 209 9.94 1.51 17.56
C ARG A 209 9.24 2.53 16.69
N TYR A 210 7.95 2.74 16.89
CA TYR A 210 7.19 3.72 16.11
C TYR A 210 7.80 5.13 16.16
N ALA A 211 8.29 5.54 17.34
CA ALA A 211 8.95 6.84 17.50
C ALA A 211 10.20 7.00 16.62
N ASP A 212 10.98 5.93 16.44
CA ASP A 212 12.19 5.94 15.61
C ASP A 212 11.83 6.08 14.12
N ALA A 213 10.79 5.39 13.67
CA ALA A 213 10.29 5.53 12.30
C ALA A 213 9.78 6.96 12.01
N VAL A 214 9.09 7.58 12.98
CA VAL A 214 8.64 8.98 12.88
C VAL A 214 9.83 9.93 12.82
N GLU A 215 10.83 9.73 13.69
CA GLU A 215 12.04 10.55 13.71
C GLU A 215 12.84 10.42 12.41
N PHE A 216 12.95 9.20 11.87
CA PHE A 216 13.56 8.94 10.57
C PHE A 216 12.89 9.77 9.46
N ASN A 217 11.55 9.72 9.37
CA ASN A 217 10.81 10.49 8.36
C ASN A 217 11.02 12.00 8.52
N ARG A 218 11.09 12.51 9.76
CA ARG A 218 11.34 13.94 10.03
C ARG A 218 12.74 14.37 9.58
N LYS A 219 13.76 13.54 9.80
CA LYS A 219 15.13 13.80 9.32
C LYS A 219 15.19 13.82 7.80
N LEU A 220 14.63 12.80 7.15
CA LEU A 220 14.61 12.70 5.69
C LEU A 220 13.87 13.89 5.03
N ALA A 221 12.80 14.38 5.65
CA ALA A 221 12.07 15.55 5.17
C ALA A 221 12.84 16.87 5.36
N ALA A 222 13.71 16.98 6.37
CA ALA A 222 14.53 18.16 6.61
C ALA A 222 15.76 18.24 5.69
N GLU A 223 16.14 17.13 5.06
CA GLU A 223 17.27 17.03 4.11
C GLU A 223 16.87 17.32 2.65
N LYS A 224 15.56 17.45 2.36
CA LYS A 224 15.00 17.78 1.03
C LYS A 224 14.75 19.28 0.88
#